data_AF-R6H983-F1
#
_entry.id   AF-R6H983-F1
#
_cell.length_a   1.000
_cell.length_b   1.000
_cell.length_c   1.000
_cell.angle_alpha   90.00
_cell.angle_beta   90.00
_cell.angle_gamma   90.00
#
_symmetry.space_group_name_H-M   'P 1'
#
loop_
_entity.id
_entity.type
_entity.pdbx_description
1 polymer ?
#
loop_
_entity_poly.entity_id
_entity_poly.type
_entity_poly.pdbx_seq_one_letter_code
_entity_poly.pdbx_strand_id
1 'polypeptide(L)'
;MAREILGQLHAPRALQDRVATLIAYHGVTRDLGRLPGDRPLRRLLRRLGEETLWDLLALDRADDSGKGTPSDPAAFDRFEASLRQILAEQPCLTTRDLAISGRDLLELGLPQGPELGRILRTLLEEVGDGRLPNTPEVLLRRAEVLHQRHNANRRKS
;
A
#
# COMPACT_ATOMS: atom_id res chain seq x y z
N MET A 1 11.65 10.21 18.59
CA MET A 1 12.69 11.21 18.24
C MET A 1 12.21 12.28 17.25
N ALA A 2 12.04 12.01 15.95
CA ALA A 2 11.71 13.08 14.97
C ALA A 2 10.37 13.82 15.25
N ARG A 3 9.30 13.08 15.59
CA ARG A 3 8.01 13.68 15.98
C ARG A 3 8.13 14.56 17.23
N GLU A 4 8.89 14.12 18.23
CA GLU A 4 9.05 14.84 19.49
C GLU A 4 9.78 16.17 19.27
N ILE A 5 10.86 16.17 18.49
CA ILE A 5 11.61 17.39 18.15
C ILE A 5 10.73 18.38 17.38
N LEU A 6 10.01 17.90 16.35
CA LEU A 6 9.10 18.76 15.59
C LEU A 6 7.92 19.26 16.44
N GLY A 7 7.47 18.47 17.41
CA GLY A 7 6.49 18.88 18.41
C GLY A 7 6.99 20.01 19.29
N GLN A 8 8.24 19.97 19.74
CA GLN A 8 8.88 21.07 20.49
C GLN A 8 8.99 22.35 19.64
N LEU A 9 9.16 22.22 18.33
CA LEU A 9 9.17 23.32 17.37
C LEU A 9 7.76 23.81 16.95
N HIS A 10 6.69 23.29 17.59
CA HIS A 10 5.29 23.63 17.28
C HIS A 10 4.90 23.39 15.81
N ALA A 11 5.57 22.44 15.14
CA ALA A 11 5.25 22.08 13.77
C ALA A 11 3.84 21.46 13.68
N PRO A 12 3.10 21.67 12.58
CA PRO A 12 1.79 21.03 12.37
C PRO A 12 1.89 19.50 12.45
N ARG A 13 0.89 18.83 13.06
CA ARG A 13 0.88 17.36 13.18
C ARG A 13 1.07 16.63 11.85
N ALA A 14 0.43 17.14 10.78
CA ALA A 14 0.60 16.60 9.43
C ALA A 14 2.06 16.62 8.97
N LEU A 15 2.82 17.67 9.28
CA LEU A 15 4.25 17.76 8.97
C LEU A 15 5.06 16.77 9.83
N GLN A 16 4.74 16.63 11.11
CA GLN A 16 5.39 15.64 11.99
C GLN A 16 5.20 14.22 11.47
N ASP A 17 3.99 13.87 11.04
CA ASP A 17 3.66 12.55 10.52
C ASP A 17 4.32 12.27 9.17
N ARG A 18 4.33 13.27 8.27
CA ARG A 18 5.04 13.18 7.00
C ARG A 18 6.53 12.96 7.22
N VAL A 19 7.20 13.81 8.00
CA VAL A 19 8.65 13.69 8.25
C VAL A 19 8.99 12.37 8.95
N ALA A 20 8.20 11.95 9.94
CA ALA A 20 8.43 10.69 10.62
C ALA A 20 8.28 9.48 9.68
N THR A 21 7.33 9.55 8.73
CA THR A 21 7.17 8.54 7.69
C THR A 21 8.38 8.52 6.76
N LEU A 22 8.81 9.68 6.27
CA LEU A 22 9.97 9.76 5.38
C LEU A 22 11.25 9.20 6.03
N ILE A 23 11.48 9.51 7.31
CA ILE A 23 12.63 8.98 8.05
C ILE A 23 12.51 7.47 8.25
N ALA A 24 11.32 6.96 8.59
CA ALA A 24 11.11 5.54 8.84
C ALA A 24 11.30 4.65 7.60
N TYR A 25 11.11 5.23 6.41
CA TYR A 25 11.22 4.54 5.12
C TYR A 25 12.43 5.01 4.30
N HIS A 26 13.33 5.80 4.88
CA HIS A 26 14.52 6.28 4.18
C HIS A 26 15.37 5.13 3.64
N GLY A 27 15.86 5.26 2.41
CA GLY A 27 16.65 4.27 1.69
C GLY A 27 15.82 3.20 0.97
N VAL A 28 14.51 3.12 1.24
CA VAL A 28 13.66 2.06 0.67
C VAL A 28 13.57 2.13 -0.85
N THR A 29 13.68 3.33 -1.44
CA THR A 29 13.58 3.46 -2.91
C THR A 29 14.81 2.88 -3.60
N ARG A 30 16.01 3.02 -3.00
CA ARG A 30 17.24 2.37 -3.46
C ARG A 30 17.12 0.84 -3.37
N ASP A 31 16.66 0.34 -2.22
CA ASP A 31 16.56 -1.11 -1.99
C ASP A 31 15.55 -1.76 -2.93
N LEU A 32 14.36 -1.17 -3.06
CA LEU A 32 13.33 -1.66 -3.96
C LEU A 32 13.75 -1.57 -5.43
N GLY A 33 14.49 -0.53 -5.82
CA GLY A 33 15.06 -0.41 -7.16
C GLY A 33 16.09 -1.49 -7.51
N ARG A 34 16.60 -2.25 -6.53
CA ARG A 34 17.50 -3.40 -6.75
C ARG A 34 16.79 -4.75 -6.75
N LEU A 35 15.56 -4.81 -6.24
CA LEU A 35 14.80 -6.05 -6.18
C LEU A 35 14.15 -6.37 -7.53
N PRO A 36 14.10 -7.65 -7.92
CA PRO A 36 13.30 -8.06 -9.06
C PRO A 36 11.82 -8.04 -8.70
N GLY A 37 11.01 -7.44 -9.60
CA GLY A 37 9.55 -7.49 -9.57
C GLY A 37 8.87 -6.43 -8.71
N ASP A 38 7.59 -6.19 -9.01
CA ASP A 38 6.88 -5.00 -8.54
C ASP A 38 6.07 -5.20 -7.26
N ARG A 39 5.94 -6.44 -6.76
CA ARG A 39 5.05 -6.75 -5.61
C ARG A 39 5.38 -5.94 -4.35
N PRO A 40 6.65 -5.80 -3.93
CA PRO A 40 6.99 -4.98 -2.76
C PRO A 40 6.64 -3.50 -2.97
N LEU A 41 6.88 -2.97 -4.17
CA LEU A 41 6.54 -1.60 -4.54
C LEU A 41 5.03 -1.37 -4.54
N ARG A 42 4.23 -2.26 -5.13
CA ARG A 42 2.76 -2.20 -5.09
C ARG A 42 2.24 -2.18 -3.66
N ARG A 43 2.81 -2.99 -2.77
CA ARG A 43 2.45 -3.00 -1.34
C ARG A 43 2.79 -1.67 -0.66
N LEU A 44 3.96 -1.11 -0.96
CA LEU A 44 4.38 0.17 -0.42
C LEU A 44 3.50 1.32 -0.92
N LEU A 45 3.17 1.32 -2.22
CA LEU A 45 2.26 2.28 -2.86
C LEU A 45 0.88 2.25 -2.20
N ARG A 46 0.30 1.07 -1.97
CA ARG A 46 -0.99 0.94 -1.24
C ARG A 46 -0.92 1.49 0.19
N ARG A 47 0.22 1.30 0.85
CA ARG A 47 0.38 1.66 2.27
C ARG A 47 0.63 3.16 2.46
N LEU A 48 1.46 3.76 1.62
CA LEU A 48 1.96 5.13 1.81
C LEU A 48 1.34 6.14 0.84
N GLY A 49 0.72 5.66 -0.23
CA GLY A 49 0.20 6.52 -1.30
C GLY A 49 1.30 7.00 -2.25
N GLU A 50 0.87 7.50 -3.41
CA GLU A 50 1.76 7.96 -4.47
C GLU A 50 2.66 9.12 -4.04
N GLU A 51 2.07 10.18 -3.47
CA GLU A 51 2.81 11.40 -3.08
C GLU A 51 3.99 11.08 -2.15
N THR A 52 3.77 10.21 -1.15
CA THR A 52 4.81 9.80 -0.21
C THR A 52 5.94 9.04 -0.90
N LEU A 53 5.65 8.24 -1.94
CA LEU A 53 6.70 7.53 -2.68
C LEU A 53 7.57 8.47 -3.51
N TRP A 54 6.96 9.50 -4.10
CA TRP A 54 7.71 10.54 -4.79
C TRP A 54 8.59 11.35 -3.84
N ASP A 55 8.07 11.69 -2.65
CA ASP A 55 8.85 12.33 -1.59
C ASP A 55 10.03 11.46 -1.13
N LEU A 56 9.81 10.15 -0.95
CA LEU A 56 10.87 9.20 -0.58
C LEU A 56 11.96 9.10 -1.64
N LEU A 57 11.57 9.05 -2.92
CA LEU A 57 12.53 9.01 -4.03
C LEU A 57 13.37 10.29 -4.07
N ALA A 58 12.75 11.46 -3.89
CA ALA A 58 13.44 12.74 -3.83
C ALA A 58 14.41 12.81 -2.64
N LEU A 59 13.96 12.38 -1.45
CA LEU A 59 14.77 12.34 -0.24
C LEU A 59 15.99 11.43 -0.41
N ASP A 60 15.80 10.21 -0.91
CA ASP A 60 16.87 9.23 -1.03
C ASP A 60 17.90 9.64 -2.11
N ARG A 61 17.45 10.25 -3.22
CA ARG A 61 18.36 10.83 -4.23
C ARG A 61 19.18 11.98 -3.65
N ALA A 62 18.55 12.88 -2.91
CA ALA A 62 19.24 14.01 -2.28
C ALA A 62 20.29 13.52 -1.26
N ASP A 63 19.93 12.56 -0.41
CA ASP A 63 20.84 11.94 0.55
C ASP A 63 22.01 11.21 -0.13
N ASP A 64 21.76 10.47 -1.22
CA ASP A 64 22.83 9.82 -1.99
C ASP A 64 23.80 10.83 -2.61
N SER A 65 23.28 11.93 -3.16
CA SER A 65 24.10 12.99 -3.76
C SER A 65 24.98 13.71 -2.74
N GLY A 66 24.53 13.84 -1.49
CA GLY A 66 25.26 14.50 -0.40
C GLY A 66 26.44 13.71 0.15
N LYS A 67 26.55 12.40 -0.16
CA LYS A 67 27.59 11.50 0.38
C LYS A 67 28.94 11.61 -0.32
N GLY A 68 29.05 12.42 -1.39
CA GLY A 68 30.30 12.64 -2.12
C GLY A 68 30.72 11.49 -3.05
N THR A 69 30.19 10.28 -2.85
CA THR A 69 30.27 9.15 -3.78
C THR A 69 28.88 8.54 -3.99
N PRO A 70 28.24 8.75 -5.16
CA PRO A 70 26.94 8.16 -5.45
C PRO A 70 27.01 6.63 -5.38
N SER A 71 26.10 6.01 -4.63
CA SER A 71 26.21 4.57 -4.37
C SER A 71 25.64 3.71 -5.49
N ASP A 72 24.53 4.16 -6.11
CA ASP A 72 23.87 3.47 -7.25
C ASP A 72 22.71 4.33 -7.80
N PRO A 73 22.99 5.32 -8.69
CA PRO A 73 21.94 6.15 -9.29
C PRO A 73 20.89 5.34 -10.07
N ALA A 74 21.31 4.24 -10.69
CA ALA A 74 20.45 3.40 -11.52
C ALA A 74 19.35 2.69 -10.71
N ALA A 75 19.56 2.43 -9.42
CA ALA A 75 18.50 1.90 -8.56
C ALA A 75 17.30 2.86 -8.45
N PHE A 76 17.56 4.15 -8.30
CA PHE A 76 16.49 5.15 -8.23
C PHE A 76 15.73 5.26 -9.55
N ASP A 77 16.42 5.17 -10.68
CA ASP A 77 15.80 5.21 -12.00
C ASP A 77 14.92 3.97 -12.26
N ARG A 78 15.38 2.78 -11.82
CA ARG A 78 14.57 1.56 -11.88
C ARG A 78 13.33 1.66 -10.99
N PHE A 79 13.48 2.17 -9.76
CA PHE A 79 12.34 2.43 -8.87
C PHE A 79 11.33 3.38 -9.50
N GLU A 80 11.80 4.51 -10.04
CA GLU A 80 10.95 5.50 -10.72
C GLU A 80 10.21 4.89 -11.91
N ALA A 81 10.90 4.13 -12.76
CA ALA A 81 10.30 3.46 -13.91
C ALA A 81 9.21 2.46 -13.49
N SER A 82 9.50 1.60 -12.49
CA SER A 82 8.51 0.67 -11.95
C SER A 82 7.31 1.39 -11.33
N LEU A 83 7.53 2.49 -10.59
CA LEU A 83 6.44 3.27 -9.99
C LEU A 83 5.53 3.85 -11.08
N ARG A 84 6.10 4.46 -12.12
CA ARG A 84 5.33 5.00 -13.25
C ARG A 84 4.55 3.91 -13.98
N GLN A 85 5.16 2.76 -14.23
CA GLN A 85 4.50 1.63 -14.87
C GLN A 85 3.30 1.15 -14.05
N ILE A 86 3.49 0.94 -12.75
CA ILE A 86 2.42 0.51 -11.84
C ILE A 86 1.28 1.53 -11.81
N LEU A 87 1.58 2.83 -11.75
CA LEU A 87 0.56 3.89 -11.74
C LEU A 87 -0.22 3.95 -13.06
N ALA A 88 0.44 3.71 -14.20
CA ALA A 88 -0.21 3.67 -15.51
C ALA A 88 -1.23 2.51 -15.63
N GLU A 89 -1.04 1.42 -14.88
CA GLU A 89 -1.99 0.31 -14.80
C GLU A 89 -3.26 0.64 -13.99
N GLN A 90 -3.34 1.82 -13.36
CA GLN A 90 -4.43 2.22 -12.47
C GLN A 90 -4.72 1.14 -11.40
N PRO A 91 -3.74 0.90 -10.50
CA PRO A 91 -3.79 -0.21 -9.58
C PRO A 91 -4.93 -0.02 -8.58
N CYS A 92 -5.52 -1.13 -8.13
CA CYS A 92 -6.49 -1.11 -7.03
C CYS A 92 -5.74 -0.79 -5.72
N LEU A 93 -5.82 0.46 -5.26
CA LEU A 93 -5.05 0.94 -4.10
C LEU A 93 -5.87 1.00 -2.82
N THR A 94 -7.15 1.26 -2.95
CA THR A 94 -8.10 1.43 -1.87
C THR A 94 -9.28 0.50 -2.04
N THR A 95 -10.04 0.27 -0.96
CA THR A 95 -11.26 -0.53 -1.05
C THR A 95 -12.33 0.11 -1.95
N ARG A 96 -12.19 1.40 -2.31
CA ARG A 96 -13.07 2.09 -3.25
C ARG A 96 -12.75 1.74 -4.71
N ASP A 97 -11.53 1.26 -4.97
CA ASP A 97 -11.09 0.85 -6.29
C ASP A 97 -11.45 -0.62 -6.58
N LEU A 98 -12.01 -1.34 -5.60
CA LEU A 98 -12.53 -2.68 -5.82
C LEU A 98 -13.75 -2.61 -6.74
N ALA A 99 -13.87 -3.60 -7.64
CA ALA A 99 -15.02 -3.73 -8.53
C ALA A 99 -16.32 -4.11 -7.79
N ILE A 100 -16.26 -4.25 -6.47
CA ILE A 100 -17.41 -4.46 -5.59
C ILE A 100 -17.34 -3.52 -4.40
N SER A 101 -18.50 -3.27 -3.82
CA SER A 101 -18.73 -2.42 -2.67
C SER A 101 -19.28 -3.23 -1.49
N GLY A 102 -19.40 -2.59 -0.32
CA GLY A 102 -20.09 -3.19 0.82
C GLY A 102 -21.56 -3.50 0.52
N ARG A 103 -22.19 -2.77 -0.40
CA ARG A 103 -23.59 -3.03 -0.80
C ARG A 103 -23.72 -4.35 -1.55
N ASP A 104 -22.81 -4.64 -2.47
CA ASP A 104 -22.84 -5.89 -3.25
C ASP A 104 -22.69 -7.10 -2.32
N LEU A 105 -21.84 -6.98 -1.29
CA LEU A 105 -21.70 -8.01 -0.26
C LEU A 105 -22.98 -8.18 0.59
N LEU A 106 -23.72 -7.11 0.87
CA LEU A 106 -25.02 -7.20 1.56
C LEU A 106 -26.07 -7.87 0.67
N GLU A 107 -26.10 -7.53 -0.62
CA GLU A 107 -27.02 -8.14 -1.60
C GLU A 107 -26.70 -9.63 -1.82
N LEU A 108 -25.44 -10.04 -1.66
CA LEU A 108 -24.99 -11.43 -1.61
C LEU A 108 -25.46 -12.19 -0.34
N GLY A 109 -26.04 -11.49 0.63
CA GLY A 109 -26.56 -12.06 1.87
C GLY A 109 -25.55 -12.12 3.03
N LEU A 110 -24.40 -11.44 2.94
CA LEU A 110 -23.49 -11.34 4.08
C LEU A 110 -24.09 -10.39 5.14
N PRO A 111 -24.03 -10.76 6.43
CA PRO A 111 -24.62 -9.94 7.49
C PRO A 111 -23.87 -8.63 7.66
N GLN A 112 -24.61 -7.54 7.88
CA GLN A 112 -24.03 -6.24 8.18
C GLN A 112 -23.16 -6.31 9.44
N GLY A 113 -21.93 -5.76 9.36
CA GLY A 113 -21.03 -5.73 10.50
C GLY A 113 -19.56 -5.47 10.15
N PRO A 114 -18.67 -5.50 11.15
CA PRO A 114 -17.22 -5.25 10.96
C PRO A 114 -16.55 -6.29 10.07
N GLU A 115 -17.19 -7.43 9.85
CA GLU A 115 -16.72 -8.49 8.95
C GLU A 115 -16.65 -8.05 7.49
N LEU A 116 -17.64 -7.31 6.98
CA LEU A 116 -17.62 -6.77 5.61
C LEU A 116 -16.36 -5.97 5.34
N GLY A 117 -16.01 -5.05 6.26
CA GLY A 117 -14.80 -4.25 6.14
C GLY A 117 -13.52 -5.09 6.18
N ARG A 118 -13.51 -6.21 6.93
CA ARG A 118 -12.37 -7.15 6.92
C ARG A 118 -12.27 -7.86 5.58
N ILE A 119 -13.38 -8.36 5.04
CA ILE A 119 -13.42 -9.03 3.75
C ILE A 119 -12.93 -8.10 2.64
N LEU A 120 -13.46 -6.87 2.56
CA LEU A 120 -13.01 -5.88 1.57
C LEU A 120 -11.52 -5.57 1.68
N ARG A 121 -10.96 -5.47 2.90
CA ARG A 121 -9.51 -5.29 3.09
C ARG A 121 -8.72 -6.50 2.60
N THR A 122 -9.15 -7.72 2.91
CA THR A 122 -8.49 -8.94 2.43
C THR A 122 -8.55 -9.03 0.91
N LEU A 123 -9.68 -8.69 0.29
CA LEU A 123 -9.82 -8.67 -1.17
C LEU A 123 -8.87 -7.64 -1.80
N LEU A 124 -8.80 -6.44 -1.24
CA LEU A 124 -7.86 -5.41 -1.68
C LEU A 124 -6.41 -5.89 -1.62
N GLU A 125 -6.03 -6.60 -0.54
CA GLU A 125 -4.69 -7.18 -0.41
C GLU A 125 -4.44 -8.26 -1.48
N GLU A 126 -5.39 -9.15 -1.72
CA GLU A 126 -5.26 -10.23 -2.72
C GLU A 126 -5.21 -9.70 -4.15
N VAL A 127 -6.04 -8.71 -4.49
CA VAL A 127 -6.00 -8.00 -5.78
C VAL A 127 -4.69 -7.25 -5.94
N GLY A 128 -4.30 -6.48 -4.93
CA GLY A 128 -3.09 -5.68 -4.97
C GLY A 128 -1.80 -6.53 -5.05
N ASP A 129 -1.82 -7.77 -4.56
CA ASP A 129 -0.71 -8.72 -4.70
C ASP A 129 -0.72 -9.45 -6.05
N GLY A 130 -1.71 -9.20 -6.91
CA GLY A 130 -1.92 -9.88 -8.19
C GLY A 130 -2.38 -11.33 -8.04
N ARG A 131 -2.91 -11.71 -6.87
CA ARG A 131 -3.46 -13.06 -6.62
C ARG A 131 -4.87 -13.22 -7.17
N LEU A 132 -5.60 -12.12 -7.33
CA LEU A 132 -6.95 -12.09 -7.87
C LEU A 132 -7.12 -10.94 -8.86
N PRO A 133 -7.84 -11.16 -9.98
CA PRO A 133 -8.30 -10.07 -10.82
C PRO A 133 -9.38 -9.24 -10.10
N ASN A 134 -9.39 -7.93 -10.37
CA ASN A 134 -10.39 -7.00 -9.84
C ASN A 134 -11.68 -7.04 -10.67
N THR A 135 -12.41 -8.16 -10.66
CA THR A 135 -13.72 -8.28 -11.35
C THR A 135 -14.82 -8.68 -10.38
N PRO A 136 -16.07 -8.21 -10.57
CA PRO A 136 -17.15 -8.47 -9.63
C PRO A 136 -17.36 -9.97 -9.33
N GLU A 137 -17.35 -10.81 -10.36
CA GLU A 137 -17.65 -12.24 -10.26
C GLU A 137 -16.57 -13.00 -9.48
N VAL A 138 -15.32 -12.55 -9.57
CA VAL A 138 -14.21 -13.18 -8.85
C VAL A 138 -14.20 -12.72 -7.40
N LEU A 139 -14.43 -11.43 -7.16
CA LEU A 139 -14.43 -10.86 -5.82
C LEU A 139 -15.61 -11.35 -4.98
N LEU A 140 -16.80 -11.47 -5.54
CA LEU A 140 -17.98 -12.00 -4.83
C LEU A 140 -17.77 -13.46 -4.41
N ARG A 141 -17.32 -14.31 -5.34
CA ARG A 141 -16.99 -15.71 -5.02
C ARG A 141 -15.92 -15.82 -3.94
N ARG A 142 -14.91 -14.95 -3.99
CA ARG A 142 -13.87 -14.94 -2.97
C ARG A 142 -14.42 -14.48 -1.61
N ALA A 143 -15.30 -13.48 -1.59
CA ALA A 143 -15.94 -12.98 -0.38
C ALA A 143 -16.74 -14.07 0.34
N GLU A 144 -17.51 -14.89 -0.39
CA GLU A 144 -18.23 -16.03 0.19
C GLU A 144 -17.30 -17.02 0.88
N VAL A 145 -16.20 -17.38 0.22
CA VAL A 145 -15.19 -18.29 0.79
C VAL A 145 -14.58 -17.72 2.07
N LEU A 146 -14.29 -16.42 2.11
CA LEU A 146 -13.75 -15.76 3.29
C LEU A 146 -14.77 -15.74 4.45
N HIS A 147 -16.05 -15.46 4.15
CA HIS A 147 -17.13 -15.46 5.14
C HIS A 147 -17.36 -16.86 5.74
N GLN A 148 -17.42 -17.90 4.90
CA GLN A 148 -17.58 -19.28 5.35
C GLN A 148 -16.43 -19.74 6.25
N ARG A 149 -15.18 -19.38 5.91
CA ARG A 149 -14.00 -19.67 6.73
C ARG A 149 -14.06 -18.97 8.10
N HIS A 150 -14.51 -17.72 8.13
CA HIS A 150 -14.66 -16.99 9.38
C HIS A 150 -15.70 -17.65 10.30
N ASN A 151 -16.86 -18.03 9.76
CA ASN A 151 -17.92 -18.71 10.50
C ASN A 151 -17.49 -20.10 11.01
N ALA A 152 -16.75 -20.87 10.20
CA ALA A 152 -16.23 -22.16 10.60
C ALA A 152 -15.25 -22.07 11.79
N ASN A 153 -14.44 -21.02 11.83
CA ASN A 153 -13.51 -20.78 12.94
C ASN A 153 -14.23 -20.35 14.23
N ARG A 154 -15.35 -19.60 14.13
CA ARG A 154 -16.15 -19.21 15.30
C ARG A 154 -16.91 -20.36 15.96
N ARG A 155 -17.24 -21.42 15.23
CA ARG A 155 -17.95 -22.60 15.78
C ARG A 155 -17.04 -23.59 16.51
N LYS A 156 -15.72 -23.46 16.36
CA LYS A 156 -14.71 -24.34 16.98
C LYS A 156 -14.08 -23.75 18.24
N SER A 157 -14.48 -22.55 18.64
CA SER A 157 -13.98 -21.83 19.82
C SER A 157 -15.10 -21.60 20.81
#